data_AF-A0A3M1XT13-F1
#
_entry.id   AF-A0A3M1XT13-F1
#
_cell.length_a   1.000
_cell.length_b   1.000
_cell.length_c   1.000
_cell.angle_alpha   90.00
_cell.angle_beta   90.00
_cell.angle_gamma   90.00
#
_symmetry.space_group_name_H-M   'P 1'
#
loop_
_entity.id
_entity.type
_entity.pdbx_description
1 polymer ?
#
loop_
_entity_poly.entity_id
_entity_poly.type
_entity_poly.pdbx_seq_one_letter_code
_entity_poly.pdbx_strand_id
1 'polypeptide(L)'
;MEVLREFYEALLQSSFFRILILLFIALFVLKLIFKRRVKLQTDSEILFSASRKRECSEYDIFKEAASEWSFSESKVKADFKAYLETGNIPRYVLDYAKKVLERK
;
A
#
# COMPACT_ATOMS: atom_id res chain seq x y z
N MET A 1 -31.86 -14.19 -31.95
CA MET A 1 -30.73 -14.69 -31.14
C MET A 1 -29.59 -15.20 -32.00
N GLU A 2 -29.84 -15.90 -33.11
CA GLU A 2 -28.79 -16.40 -34.03
C GLU A 2 -28.05 -15.29 -34.80
N VAL A 3 -28.76 -14.28 -35.30
CA VAL A 3 -28.14 -13.16 -36.05
C VAL A 3 -27.13 -12.38 -35.19
N LEU A 4 -27.42 -12.20 -33.90
CA LEU A 4 -26.49 -11.58 -32.95
C LEU A 4 -25.26 -12.44 -32.71
N ARG A 5 -25.40 -13.77 -32.74
CA ARG A 5 -24.29 -14.71 -32.53
C ARG A 5 -23.34 -14.72 -33.73
N GLU A 6 -23.87 -14.80 -34.96
CA GLU A 6 -23.04 -14.74 -36.17
C GLU A 6 -22.30 -13.42 -36.31
N PHE A 7 -22.96 -12.31 -35.96
CA PHE A 7 -22.33 -11.00 -35.93
C PHE A 7 -21.19 -10.94 -34.91
N TYR A 8 -21.36 -11.58 -33.74
CA TYR A 8 -20.33 -11.64 -32.70
C TYR A 8 -19.12 -12.48 -33.12
N GLU A 9 -19.35 -13.63 -33.75
CA GLU A 9 -18.29 -14.50 -34.28
C GLU A 9 -17.47 -13.79 -35.37
N ALA A 10 -18.15 -13.09 -36.29
CA ALA A 10 -17.48 -12.28 -37.32
C ALA A 10 -16.68 -11.12 -36.71
N LEU A 11 -17.20 -10.49 -35.66
CA LEU A 11 -16.50 -9.44 -34.91
C LEU A 11 -15.24 -9.99 -34.23
N LEU A 12 -15.33 -11.18 -33.62
CA LEU A 12 -14.23 -11.84 -32.90
C LEU A 12 -13.13 -12.37 -33.85
N GLN A 13 -13.50 -12.68 -35.09
CA GLN A 13 -12.59 -13.13 -36.13
C GLN A 13 -11.73 -12.00 -36.71
N SER A 14 -12.18 -10.74 -36.58
CA SER A 14 -11.42 -9.56 -36.96
C SER A 14 -10.19 -9.36 -36.08
N SER A 15 -9.01 -9.30 -36.70
CA SER A 15 -7.73 -9.05 -36.04
C SER A 15 -7.71 -7.75 -35.22
N PHE A 16 -8.48 -6.75 -35.64
CA PHE A 16 -8.59 -5.46 -34.95
C PHE A 16 -9.24 -5.59 -33.57
N PHE A 17 -10.32 -6.36 -33.45
CA PHE A 17 -11.01 -6.59 -32.17
C PHE A 17 -10.15 -7.40 -31.20
N ARG A 18 -9.38 -8.36 -31.70
CA ARG A 18 -8.42 -9.11 -30.88
C ARG A 18 -7.35 -8.21 -30.29
N ILE A 19 -6.80 -7.28 -31.08
CA ILE A 19 -5.82 -6.29 -30.61
C ILE A 19 -6.45 -5.38 -29.55
N LEU A 20 -7.68 -4.91 -29.78
CA LEU A 20 -8.40 -4.06 -28.83
C LEU A 20 -8.63 -4.75 -27.48
N ILE A 21 -9.05 -6.03 -27.51
CA ILE A 21 -9.28 -6.84 -26.31
C ILE A 21 -7.95 -7.08 -25.57
N LEU A 22 -6.88 -7.44 -26.28
CA LEU A 22 -5.56 -7.64 -25.69
C LEU A 22 -5.03 -6.37 -25.04
N LEU A 23 -5.21 -5.21 -25.70
CA LEU A 23 -4.81 -3.91 -25.17
C LEU A 23 -5.62 -3.54 -23.92
N PHE A 24 -6.93 -3.79 -23.92
CA PHE A 24 -7.78 -3.57 -22.75
C PHE A 24 -7.36 -4.46 -21.56
N ILE A 25 -7.09 -5.74 -21.80
CA ILE A 25 -6.59 -6.67 -20.79
C ILE A 25 -5.24 -6.21 -20.26
N ALA A 26 -4.31 -5.81 -21.14
CA ALA A 26 -2.99 -5.30 -20.74
C ALA A 26 -3.09 -4.06 -19.85
N LEU A 27 -3.93 -3.09 -20.20
CA LEU A 27 -4.18 -1.90 -19.38
C LEU A 27 -4.84 -2.25 -18.04
N PHE A 28 -5.76 -3.22 -18.02
CA PHE A 28 -6.40 -3.67 -16.79
C PHE A 28 -5.41 -4.37 -15.85
N VAL A 29 -4.55 -5.24 -16.38
CA VAL A 29 -3.47 -5.89 -15.63
C VAL A 29 -2.48 -4.84 -15.12
N LEU A 30 -2.08 -3.86 -15.94
CA LEU A 30 -1.19 -2.77 -15.53
C LEU A 30 -1.81 -1.96 -14.38
N LYS A 31 -3.11 -1.64 -14.45
CA LYS A 31 -3.84 -0.97 -13.36
C LYS A 31 -3.87 -1.80 -12.08
N LEU A 32 -4.03 -3.13 -12.18
CA LEU A 32 -4.01 -4.03 -11.03
C LEU A 32 -2.61 -4.13 -10.40
N ILE A 33 -1.56 -4.19 -11.22
CA ILE A 33 -0.16 -4.18 -10.77
C ILE A 33 0.15 -2.83 -10.09
N PHE A 34 -0.25 -1.71 -10.69
CA PHE A 34 -0.03 -0.38 -10.13
C PHE A 34 -0.78 -0.22 -8.80
N LYS A 35 -2.04 -0.68 -8.72
CA LYS A 35 -2.81 -0.69 -7.48
C LYS A 35 -2.18 -1.60 -6.41
N ARG A 36 -1.60 -2.74 -6.79
CA ARG A 36 -0.82 -3.60 -5.87
C ARG A 36 0.48 -2.94 -5.42
N ARG A 37 1.18 -2.22 -6.30
CA ARG A 37 2.40 -1.46 -5.99
C ARG A 37 2.11 -0.30 -5.04
N VAL A 38 1.00 0.42 -5.21
CA VAL A 38 0.54 1.46 -4.28
C VAL A 38 0.06 0.86 -2.94
N LYS A 39 -0.39 -0.40 -2.93
CA LYS A 39 -0.76 -1.13 -1.70
C LYS A 39 0.44 -1.77 -0.98
N LEU A 40 1.59 -1.87 -1.65
CA LEU A 40 2.89 -1.94 -1.00
C LEU A 40 3.22 -0.55 -0.45
N GLN A 41 2.37 -0.06 0.45
CA GLN A 41 2.78 1.03 1.31
C GLN A 41 4.05 0.56 1.99
N THR A 42 5.16 1.22 1.68
CA THR A 42 6.41 1.00 2.37
C THR A 42 6.14 1.20 3.86
N ASP A 43 6.80 0.46 4.74
CA ASP A 43 6.58 0.58 6.20
C ASP A 43 6.63 2.05 6.68
N SER A 44 7.42 2.89 6.00
CA SER A 44 7.49 4.35 6.19
C SER A 44 6.21 5.10 5.83
N GLU A 45 5.50 4.69 4.78
CA GLU A 45 4.21 5.27 4.41
C GLU A 45 3.11 4.93 5.43
N ILE A 46 3.18 3.74 6.03
CA ILE A 46 2.27 3.35 7.13
C ILE A 46 2.50 4.27 8.33
N LEU A 47 3.76 4.47 8.71
CA LEU A 47 4.14 5.36 9.80
C LEU A 47 3.74 6.81 9.52
N PHE A 48 4.01 7.32 8.32
CA PHE A 48 3.61 8.66 7.89
C PHE A 48 2.09 8.83 7.90
N SER A 49 1.36 7.84 7.39
CA SER A 49 -0.11 7.89 7.40
C SER A 49 -0.66 7.88 8.83
N ALA A 50 -0.06 7.09 9.73
CA ALA A 50 -0.46 7.04 11.13
C ALA A 50 -0.19 8.36 11.86
N SER A 51 0.97 8.98 11.62
CA SER A 51 1.32 10.29 12.21
C SER A 51 0.38 11.39 11.72
N ARG A 52 0.04 11.40 10.42
CA ARG A 52 -0.96 12.33 9.86
C ARG A 52 -2.35 12.14 10.43
N LYS A 53 -2.80 10.89 10.60
CA LYS A 53 -4.12 10.59 11.18
C LYS A 53 -4.26 11.10 12.62
N ARG A 54 -3.16 11.13 13.38
CA ARG A 54 -3.12 11.63 14.76
C ARG A 54 -2.64 13.07 14.89
N GLU A 55 -2.35 13.75 13.77
CA GLU A 55 -1.77 15.10 13.76
C GLU A 55 -0.51 15.24 14.63
N CYS A 56 0.30 14.18 14.69
CA CYS A 56 1.52 14.14 15.50
C CYS A 56 2.76 13.89 14.62
N SER A 57 3.95 13.99 15.23
CA SER A 57 5.19 13.65 14.52
C SER A 57 5.40 12.13 14.48
N GLU A 58 6.19 11.65 13.53
CA GLU A 58 6.60 10.23 13.49
C GLU A 58 7.29 9.80 14.79
N TYR A 59 8.05 10.70 15.42
CA TYR A 59 8.69 10.45 16.72
C TYR A 59 7.68 10.28 17.86
N ASP A 60 6.53 10.94 17.81
CA ASP A 60 5.47 10.74 18.80
C ASP A 60 4.85 9.34 18.68
N ILE A 61 4.69 8.83 17.46
CA ILE A 61 4.27 7.44 17.24
C ILE A 61 5.30 6.46 17.84
N PHE A 62 6.60 6.74 17.70
CA PHE A 62 7.66 5.93 18.32
C PHE A 62 7.56 5.92 19.85
N LYS A 63 7.29 7.06 20.48
CA LYS A 63 7.11 7.17 21.95
C LYS A 63 5.86 6.44 22.42
N GLU A 64 4.73 6.61 21.72
CA GLU A 64 3.48 5.94 22.07
C GLU A 64 3.58 4.42 21.90
N ALA A 65 4.18 3.96 20.80
CA ALA A 65 4.45 2.55 20.58
C ALA A 65 5.38 1.98 21.66
N ALA A 66 6.41 2.73 22.06
CA ALA A 66 7.30 2.34 23.13
C ALA A 66 6.62 2.28 24.50
N SER A 67 5.67 3.17 24.76
CA SER A 67 4.85 3.15 25.98
C SER A 67 4.02 1.87 26.07
N GLU A 68 3.40 1.42 24.96
CA GLU A 68 2.64 0.16 24.91
C GLU A 68 3.52 -1.07 25.21
N TRP A 69 4.80 -1.02 24.80
CA TRP A 69 5.77 -2.11 25.00
C TRP A 69 6.69 -1.91 26.21
N SER A 70 6.50 -0.85 26.99
CA SER A 70 7.35 -0.48 28.15
C SER A 70 8.85 -0.34 27.82
N PHE A 71 9.20 0.16 26.63
CA PHE A 71 10.59 0.44 26.26
C PHE A 71 11.10 1.76 26.84
N SER A 72 12.39 1.80 27.17
CA SER A 72 13.05 3.00 27.68
C SER A 72 13.22 4.08 26.61
N GLU A 73 13.17 5.35 26.99
CA GLU A 73 13.32 6.48 26.06
C GLU A 73 14.65 6.43 25.30
N SER A 74 15.72 5.95 25.94
CA SER A 74 17.03 5.76 25.30
C SER A 74 16.96 4.78 24.14
N LYS A 75 16.20 3.69 24.29
CA LYS A 75 15.96 2.73 23.20
C LYS A 75 15.16 3.37 22.08
N VAL A 76 14.13 4.14 22.40
CA VAL A 76 13.31 4.84 21.40
C VAL A 76 14.14 5.80 20.56
N LYS A 77 15.02 6.59 21.19
CA LYS A 77 15.92 7.51 20.48
C LYS A 77 16.91 6.78 19.58
N ALA A 78 17.48 5.66 20.05
CA ALA A 78 18.38 4.85 19.25
C ALA A 78 17.66 4.23 18.04
N ASP A 79 16.48 3.67 18.27
CA ASP A 79 15.66 3.05 17.22
C ASP A 79 15.15 4.09 16.21
N PHE A 80 14.78 5.30 16.66
CA PHE A 80 14.38 6.40 15.77
C PHE A 80 15.57 6.93 14.94
N LYS A 81 16.75 7.04 15.55
CA LYS A 81 17.96 7.41 14.80
C LYS A 81 18.29 6.36 13.73
N ALA A 82 18.23 5.08 14.07
CA ALA A 82 18.43 3.99 13.12
C ALA A 82 17.40 4.02 11.99
N TYR A 83 16.14 4.36 12.29
CA TYR A 83 15.10 4.58 11.29
C TYR A 83 15.46 5.72 10.31
N LEU A 84 15.95 6.86 10.80
CA LEU A 84 16.35 7.97 9.92
C LEU A 84 17.54 7.62 9.01
N GLU A 85 18.46 6.80 9.50
CA GLU A 85 19.66 6.41 8.74
C GLU A 85 19.39 5.29 7.72
N THR A 86 18.53 4.32 8.06
CA THR A 86 18.34 3.10 7.27
C THR A 86 16.98 3.04 6.57
N GLY A 87 16.03 3.88 6.97
CA GLY A 87 14.62 3.80 6.57
C GLY A 87 13.88 2.60 7.16
N ASN A 88 14.53 1.79 8.01
CA ASN A 88 13.94 0.59 8.57
C ASN A 88 13.15 0.91 9.85
N ILE A 89 11.89 0.44 9.91
CA ILE A 89 11.01 0.71 11.05
C ILE A 89 10.98 -0.51 11.98
N PRO A 90 11.24 -0.33 13.28
CA PRO A 90 11.11 -1.40 14.25
C PRO A 90 9.70 -1.98 14.26
N ARG A 91 9.61 -3.31 14.40
CA ARG A 91 8.33 -4.01 14.30
C ARG A 91 7.27 -3.55 15.31
N TYR A 92 7.68 -3.21 16.53
CA TYR A 92 6.76 -2.70 17.56
C TYR A 92 6.10 -1.36 17.15
N VAL A 93 6.82 -0.50 16.43
CA VAL A 93 6.30 0.77 15.90
C VAL A 93 5.35 0.50 14.75
N LEU A 94 5.71 -0.43 13.86
CA LEU A 94 4.86 -0.81 12.73
C LEU A 94 3.51 -1.37 13.20
N ASP A 95 3.54 -2.28 14.17
CA ASP A 95 2.35 -2.89 14.72
C ASP A 95 1.45 -1.84 15.40
N TYR A 96 2.06 -0.88 16.10
CA TYR A 96 1.34 0.26 16.67
C TYR A 96 0.71 1.15 15.60
N ALA A 97 1.48 1.54 14.58
CA ALA A 97 1.02 2.40 13.49
C ALA A 97 -0.17 1.76 12.73
N LYS A 98 -0.13 0.44 12.51
CA LYS A 98 -1.26 -0.31 11.93
C LYS A 98 -2.50 -0.23 12.80
N LYS A 99 -2.39 -0.45 14.11
CA LYS A 99 -3.52 -0.30 15.04
C LYS A 99 -4.12 1.11 15.00
N VAL A 100 -3.28 2.15 14.88
CA VAL A 100 -3.75 3.54 14.76
C VAL A 100 -4.57 3.74 13.50
N LEU A 101 -4.15 3.16 12.37
CA LEU A 101 -4.88 3.25 11.11
C LEU A 101 -6.20 2.48 11.13
N GLU A 102 -6.26 1.34 11.82
CA GLU A 102 -7.45 0.48 11.91
C GLU A 102 -8.56 1.01 12.82
N ARG A 103 -8.23 1.81 13.85
CA ARG A 103 -9.24 2.45 14.72
C ARG A 103 -10.00 3.53 13.94
N LYS A 104 -11.24 3.25 13.52
CA LYS A 104 -12.14 4.21 12.86
C LYS A 104 -12.64 5.28 13.81
#